data_AF-A0A257Q4P6-F1
#
_entry.id   AF-A0A257Q4P6-F1
#
_cell.length_a   1.000
_cell.length_b   1.000
_cell.length_c   1.000
_cell.angle_alpha   90.00
_cell.angle_beta   90.00
_cell.angle_gamma   90.00
#
_symmetry.space_group_name_H-M   'P 1'
#
loop_
_entity.id
_entity.type
_entity.pdbx_description
1 polymer ?
#
loop_
_entity_poly.entity_id
_entity_poly.type
_entity_poly.pdbx_seq_one_letter_code
_entity_poly.pdbx_strand_id
1 'polypeptide(L)'
;MSLFELFKPKPTAPADDLPLAFAKLMAALEVPDYPALRTAADALLQLHDLPQGSRPNVLRLRARARVEMSDFAAAVADYTALLADGLASVNEDLRAETLAYFGVALYQTGQVAAAHARFNEAATLAPDDPEIAALRARCDENG
;
A
#
# COMPACT_ATOMS: atom_id res chain seq x y z
N MET A 1 -30.13 8.71 37.47
CA MET A 1 -29.07 8.54 36.44
C MET A 1 -28.62 7.09 36.50
N SER A 2 -28.89 6.28 35.47
CA SER A 2 -28.70 4.82 35.49
C SER A 2 -27.24 4.43 35.23
N LEU A 3 -26.75 3.38 35.89
CA LEU A 3 -25.40 2.80 35.71
C LEU A 3 -25.11 2.40 34.25
N PHE A 4 -26.15 2.16 33.44
CA PHE A 4 -26.07 1.82 32.02
C PHE A 4 -25.54 2.95 31.13
N GLU A 5 -25.67 4.21 31.54
CA GLU A 5 -25.14 5.36 30.77
C GLU A 5 -23.61 5.48 30.88
N LEU A 6 -22.99 4.85 31.88
CA LEU A 6 -21.55 4.92 32.13
C LEU A 6 -20.73 3.97 31.23
N PHE A 7 -21.40 3.05 30.54
CA PHE A 7 -20.81 2.03 29.65
C PHE A 7 -21.29 2.14 28.21
N LYS A 8 -21.80 3.30 27.78
CA LYS A 8 -21.92 3.57 26.35
C LYS A 8 -20.50 3.51 25.75
N PRO A 9 -20.25 2.70 24.70
CA PRO A 9 -18.98 2.78 24.01
C PRO A 9 -18.74 4.24 23.63
N LYS A 10 -17.58 4.77 24.03
CA LYS A 10 -17.14 6.13 23.69
C LYS A 10 -17.37 6.32 22.19
N PRO A 11 -18.01 7.43 21.76
CA PRO A 11 -18.40 7.63 20.38
C PRO A 11 -17.21 7.33 19.48
N THR A 12 -17.48 6.57 18.41
CA THR A 12 -16.54 6.26 17.33
C THR A 12 -15.66 7.48 17.10
N ALA A 13 -14.37 7.37 17.45
CA ALA A 13 -13.47 8.49 17.24
C ALA A 13 -13.61 8.95 15.78
N PRO A 14 -13.67 10.28 15.55
CA PRO A 14 -13.89 10.80 14.22
C PRO A 14 -12.83 10.24 13.26
N ALA A 15 -13.17 10.16 11.97
CA ALA A 15 -12.21 9.84 10.92
C ALA A 15 -10.96 10.75 10.96
N ASP A 16 -11.05 11.86 11.69
CA ASP A 16 -10.03 12.88 11.94
C ASP A 16 -9.04 12.57 13.09
N ASP A 17 -9.12 11.41 13.75
CA ASP A 17 -8.21 11.03 14.84
C ASP A 17 -6.93 10.37 14.31
N LEU A 18 -5.91 11.19 14.02
CA LEU A 18 -4.60 10.76 13.53
C LEU A 18 -3.94 9.66 14.41
N PRO A 19 -3.83 9.81 15.75
CA PRO A 19 -3.32 8.75 16.63
C PRO A 19 -4.07 7.42 16.48
N LEU A 20 -5.40 7.44 16.46
CA LEU A 20 -6.17 6.20 16.33
C LEU A 20 -5.98 5.55 14.96
N ALA A 21 -5.97 6.33 13.89
CA ALA A 21 -5.78 5.83 12.54
C ALA A 21 -4.40 5.15 12.38
N PHE A 22 -3.34 5.74 12.95
CA PHE A 22 -2.03 5.10 13.03
C PHE A 22 -2.04 3.82 13.88
N ALA A 23 -2.69 3.83 15.05
CA ALA A 23 -2.75 2.64 15.90
C ALA A 23 -3.41 1.45 15.19
N LYS A 24 -4.50 1.71 14.44
CA LYS A 24 -5.16 0.68 13.60
C LYS A 24 -4.26 0.20 12.48
N LEU A 25 -3.55 1.11 11.82
CA LEU A 25 -2.60 0.75 10.76
C LEU A 25 -1.50 -0.18 11.29
N MET A 26 -0.90 0.17 12.44
CA MET A 26 0.16 -0.63 13.05
C MET A 26 -0.34 -2.00 13.49
N ALA A 27 -1.52 -2.07 14.12
CA ALA A 27 -2.12 -3.35 14.51
C ALA A 27 -2.37 -4.27 13.29
N ALA A 28 -2.79 -3.71 12.16
CA ALA A 28 -3.00 -4.46 10.92
C ALA A 28 -1.70 -4.91 10.23
N LEU A 29 -0.54 -4.36 10.63
CA LEU A 29 0.78 -4.78 10.16
C LEU A 29 1.38 -5.90 11.01
N GLU A 30 1.06 -5.96 12.31
CA GLU A 30 1.54 -7.02 13.22
C GLU A 30 1.01 -8.39 12.81
N VAL A 31 -0.29 -8.46 12.49
CA VAL A 31 -0.95 -9.61 11.91
C VAL A 31 -1.57 -9.13 10.59
N PRO A 32 -1.02 -9.51 9.42
CA PRO A 32 -1.46 -8.97 8.13
C PRO A 32 -2.96 -9.18 7.88
N ASP A 33 -3.75 -8.16 8.23
CA ASP A 33 -5.18 -8.03 7.93
C ASP A 33 -5.32 -6.95 6.86
N TYR A 34 -5.27 -7.37 5.59
CA TYR A 34 -5.28 -6.45 4.46
C TYR A 34 -6.56 -5.59 4.37
N PRO A 35 -7.76 -6.11 4.64
CA PRO A 35 -8.96 -5.28 4.78
C PRO A 35 -8.85 -4.19 5.85
N ALA A 36 -8.35 -4.52 7.05
CA ALA A 36 -8.15 -3.55 8.12
C ALA A 36 -7.04 -2.54 7.77
N LEU A 37 -5.94 -3.01 7.19
CA LEU A 37 -4.82 -2.19 6.74
C LEU A 37 -5.28 -1.16 5.70
N ARG A 38 -6.04 -1.59 4.69
CA ARG A 38 -6.63 -0.70 3.69
C ARG A 38 -7.53 0.35 4.35
N THR A 39 -8.40 -0.07 5.27
CA THR A 39 -9.35 0.82 5.96
C THR A 39 -8.63 1.88 6.80
N ALA A 40 -7.58 1.50 7.53
CA ALA A 40 -6.78 2.42 8.31
C ALA A 40 -5.99 3.41 7.41
N ALA A 41 -5.43 2.91 6.30
CA ALA A 41 -4.74 3.76 5.33
C ALA A 41 -5.69 4.74 4.61
N ASP A 42 -6.92 4.32 4.29
CA ASP A 42 -7.96 5.19 3.75
C ASP A 42 -8.29 6.34 4.70
N ALA A 43 -8.45 6.04 6.00
CA ALA A 43 -8.68 7.06 7.02
C ALA A 43 -7.51 8.07 7.08
N LEU A 44 -6.26 7.58 7.13
CA LEU A 44 -5.08 8.44 7.17
C LEU A 44 -4.97 9.37 5.95
N LEU A 45 -5.35 8.90 4.76
CA LEU A 45 -5.29 9.70 3.53
C LEU A 45 -6.41 10.73 3.40
N GLN A 46 -7.45 10.65 4.24
CA GLN A 46 -8.49 11.67 4.35
C GLN A 46 -8.10 12.81 5.32
N LEU A 47 -7.09 12.60 6.16
CA LEU A 47 -6.62 13.60 7.11
C LEU A 47 -5.92 14.76 6.42
N HIS A 48 -6.37 15.98 6.70
CA HIS A 48 -5.75 17.20 6.18
C HIS A 48 -4.38 17.49 6.82
N ASP A 49 -4.13 16.97 8.02
CA ASP A 49 -2.94 17.21 8.84
C ASP A 49 -2.00 16.00 8.92
N LEU A 50 -2.08 15.07 7.94
CA LEU A 50 -1.15 13.94 7.85
C LEU A 50 0.30 14.47 7.83
N PRO A 51 1.21 13.96 8.69
CA PRO A 51 2.56 14.47 8.78
C PRO A 51 3.27 14.45 7.43
N GLN A 52 4.01 15.52 7.15
CA GLN A 52 4.79 15.65 5.92
C GLN A 52 5.71 14.43 5.75
N GLY A 53 5.71 13.84 4.56
CA GLY A 53 6.49 12.62 4.26
C GLY A 53 5.86 11.30 4.72
N SER A 54 4.74 11.30 5.43
CA SER A 54 4.03 10.04 5.77
C SER A 54 3.20 9.50 4.60
N ARG A 55 2.67 10.39 3.76
CA ARG A 55 1.78 10.05 2.63
C ARG A 55 2.34 8.96 1.70
N PRO A 56 3.61 8.99 1.26
CA PRO A 56 4.19 7.91 0.45
C PRO A 56 4.08 6.53 1.11
N ASN A 57 4.39 6.42 2.41
CA ASN A 57 4.31 5.15 3.11
C ASN A 57 2.87 4.65 3.26
N VAL A 58 1.93 5.56 3.52
CA VAL A 58 0.50 5.19 3.61
C VAL A 58 -0.03 4.71 2.26
N LEU A 59 0.31 5.40 1.15
CA LEU A 59 -0.04 4.96 -0.20
C LEU A 59 0.54 3.59 -0.53
N ARG A 60 1.82 3.36 -0.23
CA ARG A 60 2.49 2.06 -0.44
C ARG A 60 1.78 0.92 0.28
N LEU A 61 1.44 1.13 1.55
CA LEU A 61 0.76 0.12 2.38
C LEU A 61 -0.66 -0.15 1.87
N ARG A 62 -1.41 0.89 1.48
CA ARG A 62 -2.74 0.72 0.90
C ARG A 62 -2.70 0.00 -0.43
N ALA A 63 -1.74 0.35 -1.30
CA ALA A 63 -1.55 -0.30 -2.59
C ALA A 63 -1.25 -1.79 -2.43
N ARG A 64 -0.34 -2.14 -1.51
CA ARG A 64 -0.02 -3.54 -1.19
C ARG A 64 -1.26 -4.29 -0.71
N ALA A 65 -2.00 -3.72 0.24
CA ALA A 65 -3.25 -4.32 0.72
C ALA A 65 -4.25 -4.57 -0.41
N ARG A 66 -4.36 -3.65 -1.37
CA ARG A 66 -5.23 -3.80 -2.55
C ARG A 66 -4.77 -4.90 -3.48
N VAL A 67 -3.46 -5.08 -3.71
CA VAL A 67 -2.94 -6.21 -4.50
C VAL A 67 -3.31 -7.55 -3.87
N GLU A 68 -3.12 -7.69 -2.56
CA GLU A 68 -3.46 -8.90 -1.81
C GLU A 68 -4.97 -9.20 -1.83
N MET A 69 -5.78 -8.14 -1.90
CA MET A 69 -7.24 -8.22 -2.07
C MET A 69 -7.67 -8.35 -3.54
N SER A 70 -6.74 -8.49 -4.48
CA SER A 70 -6.99 -8.53 -5.94
C SER A 70 -7.69 -7.29 -6.52
N ASP A 71 -7.68 -6.17 -5.81
CA ASP A 71 -8.17 -4.86 -6.28
C ASP A 71 -7.06 -4.13 -7.08
N PHE A 72 -6.68 -4.74 -8.20
CA PHE A 72 -5.49 -4.32 -8.96
C PHE A 72 -5.63 -2.93 -9.58
N ALA A 73 -6.82 -2.54 -10.03
CA ALA A 73 -7.05 -1.21 -10.61
C ALA A 73 -6.84 -0.10 -9.57
N ALA A 74 -7.36 -0.28 -8.35
CA ALA A 74 -7.14 0.69 -7.28
C ALA A 74 -5.71 0.63 -6.74
N ALA A 75 -5.04 -0.52 -6.78
CA ALA A 75 -3.61 -0.62 -6.46
C ALA A 75 -2.74 0.18 -7.46
N VAL A 76 -3.02 0.06 -8.77
CA VAL A 76 -2.34 0.85 -9.81
C VAL A 76 -2.48 2.35 -9.55
N ALA A 77 -3.67 2.82 -9.17
CA ALA A 77 -3.89 4.22 -8.85
C ALA A 77 -3.02 4.69 -7.67
N ASP A 78 -2.93 3.88 -6.60
CA ASP A 78 -2.11 4.22 -5.44
C ASP A 78 -0.61 4.22 -5.73
N TYR A 79 -0.12 3.23 -6.47
CA TYR A 79 1.29 3.18 -6.87
C TYR A 79 1.67 4.31 -7.82
N THR A 80 0.75 4.71 -8.71
CA THR A 80 0.95 5.86 -9.59
C THR A 80 1.03 7.16 -8.77
N ALA A 81 0.15 7.34 -7.79
CA ALA A 81 0.20 8.46 -6.86
C ALA A 81 1.49 8.45 -6.03
N LEU A 82 1.92 7.28 -5.54
CA LEU A 82 3.17 7.12 -4.80
C LEU A 82 4.40 7.53 -5.64
N LEU A 83 4.44 7.13 -6.91
CA LEU A 83 5.54 7.50 -7.80
C LEU A 83 5.61 9.02 -8.00
N ALA A 84 4.45 9.69 -8.11
CA ALA A 84 4.36 11.14 -8.22
C ALA A 84 4.71 11.87 -6.91
N ASP A 85 4.30 11.33 -5.75
CA ASP A 85 4.49 11.94 -4.42
C ASP A 85 5.87 11.68 -3.81
N GLY A 86 6.69 10.82 -4.43
CA GLY A 86 8.08 10.60 -4.04
C GLY A 86 8.36 9.18 -3.52
N LEU A 87 8.33 8.20 -4.42
CA LEU A 87 8.81 6.84 -4.15
C LEU A 87 10.25 6.83 -3.60
N ALA A 88 11.06 7.83 -3.92
CA ALA A 88 12.42 8.00 -3.39
C ALA A 88 12.46 8.19 -1.85
N SER A 89 11.37 8.61 -1.23
CA SER A 89 11.24 8.74 0.23
C SER A 89 10.88 7.42 0.93
N VAL A 90 10.50 6.39 0.17
CA VAL A 90 10.38 5.02 0.68
C VAL A 90 11.79 4.45 0.84
N ASN A 91 12.01 3.71 1.94
CA ASN A 91 13.24 2.95 2.19
C ASN A 91 13.62 2.14 0.94
N GLU A 92 14.90 2.17 0.59
CA GLU A 92 15.46 1.52 -0.60
C GLU A 92 15.17 0.02 -0.66
N ASP A 93 15.26 -0.69 0.48
CA ASP A 93 14.95 -2.12 0.58
C ASP A 93 13.49 -2.40 0.19
N LEU A 94 12.57 -1.52 0.60
CA LEU A 94 11.15 -1.64 0.29
C LEU A 94 10.82 -1.14 -1.13
N ARG A 95 11.73 -0.42 -1.80
CA ARG A 95 11.48 0.17 -3.11
C ARG A 95 11.42 -0.90 -4.20
N ALA A 96 12.34 -1.87 -4.16
CA ALA A 96 12.33 -3.00 -5.09
C ALA A 96 11.02 -3.80 -4.99
N GLU A 97 10.63 -4.16 -3.76
CA GLU A 97 9.35 -4.82 -3.47
C GLU A 97 8.15 -3.98 -3.97
N THR A 98 8.15 -2.67 -3.68
CA THR A 98 7.07 -1.76 -4.10
C THR A 98 6.91 -1.73 -5.63
N LEU A 99 8.02 -1.66 -6.37
CA LEU A 99 8.01 -1.69 -7.82
C LEU A 99 7.55 -3.05 -8.36
N ALA A 100 7.92 -4.15 -7.70
CA ALA A 100 7.45 -5.48 -8.06
C ALA A 100 5.92 -5.63 -7.90
N TYR A 101 5.36 -5.23 -6.75
CA TYR A 101 3.90 -5.26 -6.56
C TYR A 101 3.16 -4.30 -7.51
N PHE A 102 3.76 -3.16 -7.85
CA PHE A 102 3.20 -2.30 -8.88
C PHE A 102 3.18 -2.98 -10.25
N GLY A 103 4.28 -3.65 -10.63
CA GLY A 103 4.36 -4.48 -11.82
C GLY A 103 3.27 -5.56 -11.84
N VAL A 104 3.03 -6.25 -10.71
CA VAL A 104 1.94 -7.23 -10.58
C VAL A 104 0.57 -6.60 -10.85
N ALA A 105 0.27 -5.46 -10.23
CA ALA A 105 -1.01 -4.77 -10.43
C ALA A 105 -1.20 -4.32 -11.88
N LEU A 106 -0.14 -3.83 -12.54
CA LEU A 106 -0.15 -3.45 -13.95
C LEU A 106 -0.38 -4.66 -14.86
N TYR A 107 0.31 -5.77 -14.59
CA TYR A 107 0.17 -7.01 -15.36
C TYR A 107 -1.26 -7.56 -15.28
N GLN A 108 -1.83 -7.63 -14.07
CA GLN A 108 -3.19 -8.11 -13.84
C GLN A 108 -4.27 -7.20 -14.45
N THR A 109 -3.95 -5.92 -14.69
CA THR A 109 -4.84 -4.98 -15.40
C THR A 109 -4.57 -4.91 -16.91
N GLY A 110 -3.73 -5.80 -17.45
CA GLY A 110 -3.41 -5.88 -18.87
C GLY A 110 -2.42 -4.83 -19.38
N GLN A 111 -1.82 -4.04 -18.48
CA GLN A 111 -0.83 -3.01 -18.82
C GLN A 111 0.58 -3.61 -18.90
N VAL A 112 0.75 -4.64 -19.75
CA VAL A 112 1.93 -5.53 -19.76
C VAL A 112 3.24 -4.76 -20.00
N ALA A 113 3.28 -3.83 -20.95
CA ALA A 113 4.47 -3.03 -21.22
C ALA A 113 4.90 -2.17 -20.01
N ALA A 114 3.93 -1.62 -19.27
CA ALA A 114 4.20 -0.85 -18.07
C ALA A 114 4.66 -1.76 -16.91
N ALA A 115 4.07 -2.97 -16.81
CA ALA A 115 4.48 -3.97 -15.84
C ALA A 115 5.94 -4.38 -16.04
N HIS A 116 6.33 -4.67 -17.28
CA HIS A 116 7.70 -5.02 -17.66
C HIS A 116 8.70 -3.93 -17.24
N ALA A 117 8.37 -2.66 -17.46
CA ALA A 117 9.21 -1.55 -17.01
C ALA A 117 9.42 -1.55 -15.48
N ARG A 118 8.35 -1.75 -14.70
CA ARG A 118 8.44 -1.80 -13.22
C ARG A 118 9.23 -3.01 -12.72
N PHE A 119 9.06 -4.19 -13.31
CA PHE A 119 9.85 -5.37 -12.95
C PHE A 119 11.35 -5.19 -13.25
N ASN A 120 11.70 -4.52 -14.36
CA ASN A 120 13.09 -4.21 -14.67
C ASN A 120 13.72 -3.20 -13.69
N GLU A 121 12.96 -2.18 -13.28
CA GLU A 121 13.41 -1.27 -12.24
C GLU A 121 13.61 -2.01 -10.90
N ALA A 122 12.66 -2.87 -10.52
CA ALA A 122 12.77 -3.70 -9.32
C ALA A 122 14.02 -4.61 -9.36
N ALA A 123 14.27 -5.28 -10.49
CA ALA A 123 15.44 -6.16 -10.68
C ALA A 123 16.76 -5.39 -10.70
N THR A 124 16.75 -4.11 -11.05
CA THR A 124 17.95 -3.26 -10.96
C THR A 124 18.31 -2.96 -9.51
N LEU A 125 17.30 -2.80 -8.64
CA LEU A 125 17.49 -2.54 -7.21
C LEU A 125 17.82 -3.81 -6.41
N ALA A 126 17.23 -4.94 -6.80
CA ALA A 126 17.43 -6.23 -6.15
C ALA A 126 17.70 -7.34 -7.19
N PRO A 127 18.92 -7.38 -7.77
CA PRO A 127 19.24 -8.28 -8.89
C PRO A 127 19.27 -9.76 -8.49
N ASP A 128 19.51 -10.05 -7.21
CA ASP A 128 19.62 -11.41 -6.68
C ASP A 128 18.30 -11.90 -6.05
N ASP A 129 17.22 -11.12 -6.14
CA ASP A 129 15.91 -11.52 -5.62
C ASP A 129 15.22 -12.51 -6.58
N PRO A 130 15.03 -13.77 -6.18
CA PRO A 130 14.46 -14.80 -7.05
C PRO A 130 12.98 -14.55 -7.38
N GLU A 131 12.23 -13.88 -6.51
CA GLU A 131 10.83 -13.56 -6.75
C GLU A 131 10.70 -12.49 -7.83
N ILE A 132 11.51 -11.43 -7.74
CA ILE A 132 11.55 -10.38 -8.77
C ILE A 132 12.01 -10.95 -10.12
N ALA A 133 13.01 -11.84 -10.13
CA ALA A 133 13.45 -12.52 -11.33
C ALA A 133 12.34 -13.36 -11.98
N ALA A 134 11.57 -14.09 -11.17
CA ALA A 134 10.43 -14.89 -11.64
C ALA A 134 9.28 -14.01 -12.18
N LEU A 135 8.96 -12.90 -11.50
CA LEU A 135 7.94 -11.95 -11.94
C LEU A 135 8.29 -11.32 -13.29
N ARG A 136 9.55 -10.95 -13.50
CA ARG A 136 10.03 -10.45 -14.79
C ARG A 136 9.91 -11.50 -15.88
N ALA A 137 10.45 -12.71 -15.65
CA ALA A 137 10.40 -13.79 -16.65
C ALA A 137 8.96 -14.12 -17.08
N ARG A 138 8.03 -14.20 -16.12
CA ARG A 138 6.60 -14.41 -16.41
C ARG A 138 5.98 -13.27 -17.23
N CYS A 139 6.44 -12.04 -17.02
CA CYS A 139 5.98 -10.90 -17.80
C CYS A 139 6.48 -10.97 -19.25
N ASP A 140 7.72 -11.41 -19.46
CA ASP A 140 8.35 -11.54 -20.79
C ASP A 140 7.71 -12.64 -21.63
N GLU A 141 7.29 -13.74 -21.01
CA GLU A 141 6.64 -14.86 -21.69
C GLU A 141 5.23 -14.53 -22.20
N ASN A 142 4.58 -13.50 -21.66
CA ASN A 142 3.19 -13.15 -21.94
C ASN A 142 3.03 -11.74 -22.55
N GLY A 143 4.13 -11.06 -22.89
CA GLY A 143 4.18 -9.70 -23.41
C GLY A 143 4.36 -9.58 -24.92
#